data_AF-A0A1W2P7Z9-F1
#
_entry.id   AF-A0A1W2P7Z9-F1
#
_cell.length_a   1.000
_cell.length_b   1.000
_cell.length_c   1.000
_cell.angle_alpha   90.00
_cell.angle_beta   90.00
_cell.angle_gamma   90.00
#
_symmetry.space_group_name_H-M   'P 1'
#
loop_
_entity.id
_entity.type
_entity.pdbx_description
1 polymer ?
#
loop_
_entity_poly.entity_id
_entity_poly.type
_entity_poly.pdbx_seq_one_letter_code
_entity_poly.pdbx_strand_id
1 'polypeptide(L)'
;MVNLAFKQPGKRLEHQGIRIEFVGQIELFNDKSNTHEFVNLVKELALPGELTQSRSYDFEFMQVEKPYESYIGANVRLRYFLKVTIVRRLTDLVKEYDLIVHQLATYPDVNNSIKMEVGIEDC
;
A
#
# COMPACT_ATOMS: atom_id res chain seq x y z
N MET A 1 -13.50 4.66 6.55
CA MET A 1 -14.73 4.00 6.06
C MET A 1 -14.55 3.50 4.64
N VAL A 2 -14.87 2.23 4.36
CA VAL A 2 -14.98 1.63 3.03
C VAL A 2 -16.43 1.69 2.59
N ASN A 3 -16.73 2.28 1.43
CA ASN A 3 -18.08 2.38 0.89
C ASN A 3 -18.28 1.42 -0.28
N LEU A 4 -19.24 0.50 -0.15
CA LEU A 4 -19.66 -0.39 -1.22
C LEU A 4 -20.99 0.10 -1.78
N ALA A 5 -20.98 0.61 -3.01
CA ALA A 5 -22.15 1.17 -3.68
C ALA A 5 -22.69 0.24 -4.78
N PHE A 6 -23.98 -0.07 -4.74
CA PHE A 6 -24.67 -0.77 -5.82
C PHE A 6 -25.03 0.21 -6.94
N LYS A 7 -24.59 -0.09 -8.17
CA LYS A 7 -24.94 0.71 -9.36
C LYS A 7 -26.38 0.48 -9.85
N GLN A 8 -26.99 -0.65 -9.50
CA GLN A 8 -28.33 -1.02 -9.94
C GLN A 8 -29.16 -1.51 -8.73
N PRO A 9 -30.35 -0.94 -8.49
CA PRO A 9 -31.25 -1.43 -7.46
C PRO A 9 -31.64 -2.89 -7.72
N GLY A 10 -31.70 -3.72 -6.67
CA GLY A 10 -32.16 -5.11 -6.75
C GLY A 10 -31.12 -6.14 -7.19
N LYS A 11 -29.90 -5.72 -7.55
CA LYS A 11 -28.80 -6.64 -7.81
C LYS A 11 -28.23 -7.16 -6.49
N ARG A 12 -27.99 -8.47 -6.42
CA ARG A 12 -27.42 -9.16 -5.26
C ARG A 12 -25.96 -9.47 -5.51
N LEU A 13 -25.13 -9.38 -4.48
CA LEU A 13 -23.71 -9.72 -4.53
C LEU A 13 -23.39 -10.73 -3.44
N GLU A 14 -23.26 -12.00 -3.82
CA GLU A 14 -22.69 -13.03 -2.96
C GLU A 14 -21.17 -12.87 -2.87
N HIS A 15 -20.64 -12.96 -1.66
CA HIS A 15 -19.21 -12.88 -1.35
C HIS A 15 -18.81 -13.90 -0.28
N GLN A 16 -17.54 -14.32 -0.30
CA GLN A 16 -16.92 -15.23 0.67
C GLN A 16 -16.11 -14.47 1.73
N GLY A 17 -16.36 -13.17 1.86
CA GLY A 17 -15.71 -12.30 2.83
C GLY A 17 -15.35 -10.95 2.22
N ILE A 18 -15.24 -9.94 3.07
CA ILE A 18 -14.79 -8.60 2.69
C ILE A 18 -13.72 -8.22 3.68
N ARG A 19 -12.54 -7.86 3.18
CA ARG A 19 -11.43 -7.42 4.01
C ARG A 19 -10.80 -6.15 3.46
N ILE A 20 -10.12 -5.44 4.35
CA ILE A 20 -9.19 -4.37 3.99
C ILE A 20 -7.81 -4.72 4.51
N GLU A 21 -6.80 -4.42 3.72
CA GLU A 21 -5.40 -4.66 4.01
C GLU A 21 -4.65 -3.33 3.95
N PHE A 22 -3.76 -3.07 4.91
CA PHE A 22 -2.71 -2.06 4.78
C PHE A 22 -1.42 -2.78 4.37
N VAL A 23 -0.89 -2.44 3.21
CA VAL A 23 0.28 -3.12 2.62
C VAL A 23 1.40 -2.11 2.41
N GLY A 24 2.60 -2.46 2.85
CA GLY A 24 3.86 -1.83 2.47
C GLY A 24 4.74 -2.86 1.77
N GLN A 25 5.12 -2.58 0.52
CA GLN A 25 5.88 -3.53 -0.29
C GLN A 25 6.95 -2.86 -1.17
N ILE A 26 7.94 -3.67 -1.55
CA ILE A 26 8.97 -3.34 -2.53
C ILE A 26 8.71 -4.19 -3.78
N GLU A 27 8.54 -3.52 -4.92
CA GLU A 27 8.34 -4.13 -6.24
C GLU A 27 9.62 -3.98 -7.06
N LEU A 28 10.16 -5.09 -7.57
CA LEU A 28 11.29 -5.10 -8.50
C LEU A 28 10.75 -5.22 -9.94
N PHE A 29 11.11 -4.30 -10.84
CA PHE A 29 10.55 -4.31 -12.20
C PHE A 29 11.13 -5.41 -13.09
N ASN A 30 12.37 -5.82 -12.84
CA ASN A 30 13.05 -6.88 -13.57
C ASN A 30 12.44 -8.26 -13.29
N ASP A 31 11.76 -8.41 -12.15
CA ASP A 31 11.06 -9.63 -11.77
C ASP A 31 9.76 -9.25 -11.04
N LYS A 32 8.69 -9.05 -11.80
CA LYS A 32 7.36 -8.73 -11.26
C LYS A 32 6.77 -9.82 -10.36
N SER A 33 7.35 -11.02 -10.34
CA SER A 33 6.96 -12.07 -9.39
C SER A 33 7.60 -11.87 -8.01
N ASN A 34 8.59 -10.97 -7.92
CA ASN A 34 9.38 -10.70 -6.73
C ASN A 34 8.91 -9.42 -6.05
N THR A 35 7.71 -9.50 -5.46
CA THR A 35 7.17 -8.49 -4.55
C THR A 35 7.55 -8.88 -3.13
N HIS A 36 8.20 -7.98 -2.41
CA HIS A 36 8.54 -8.18 -1.01
C HIS A 36 7.65 -7.31 -0.12
N GLU A 37 6.68 -7.93 0.55
CA GLU A 37 5.84 -7.27 1.55
C GLU A 37 6.60 -7.19 2.88
N PHE A 38 6.84 -5.98 3.37
CA PHE A 38 7.49 -5.73 4.67
C PHE A 38 6.48 -5.30 5.74
N VAL A 39 5.28 -4.88 5.36
CA VAL A 39 4.12 -4.66 6.26
C VAL A 39 2.87 -5.20 5.57
N ASN A 40 2.11 -6.05 6.25
CA ASN A 40 0.79 -6.50 5.82
C ASN A 40 -0.12 -6.60 7.05
N LEU A 41 -1.10 -5.71 7.16
CA LEU A 41 -2.11 -5.73 8.22
C LEU A 41 -3.48 -5.97 7.60
N VAL A 42 -4.20 -6.97 8.10
CA VAL A 42 -5.53 -7.36 7.57
C VAL A 42 -6.61 -7.07 8.59
N LYS A 43 -7.74 -6.52 8.14
CA LYS A 43 -8.97 -6.39 8.93
C LYS A 43 -10.16 -6.91 8.14
N GLU A 44 -10.82 -7.92 8.69
CA GLU A 44 -12.09 -8.43 8.16
C GLU A 44 -13.20 -7.42 8.42
N LEU A 45 -13.93 -7.06 7.36
CA LEU A 45 -15.06 -6.12 7.38
C LEU A 45 -16.40 -6.84 7.36
N ALA A 46 -16.48 -8.00 6.70
CA ALA A 46 -17.67 -8.84 6.68
C ALA A 46 -17.31 -10.32 6.48
N LEU A 47 -18.01 -11.20 7.21
CA LEU A 47 -18.02 -12.65 6.98
C LEU A 47 -18.64 -13.00 5.62
N PRO A 48 -18.49 -14.24 5.12
CA PRO A 48 -19.21 -14.72 3.95
C PRO A 48 -20.71 -14.44 4.02
N GLY A 49 -21.29 -13.96 2.94
CA GLY A 49 -22.70 -13.56 2.92
C GLY A 49 -23.14 -12.92 1.61
N GLU A 50 -24.28 -12.25 1.67
CA GLU A 50 -24.91 -11.58 0.53
C GLU A 50 -25.09 -10.09 0.85
N LEU A 51 -24.64 -9.23 -0.06
CA LEU A 51 -24.97 -7.81 -0.06
C LEU A 51 -26.14 -7.58 -1.01
N THR A 52 -27.21 -6.99 -0.47
CA THR A 52 -28.43 -6.63 -1.23
C THR A 52 -28.58 -5.13 -1.43
N GLN A 53 -27.82 -4.32 -0.67
CA GLN A 53 -27.84 -2.87 -0.70
C GLN A 53 -26.45 -2.29 -0.43
N SER A 54 -26.27 -1.01 -0.77
CA SER A 54 -25.04 -0.29 -0.47
C SER A 54 -24.77 -0.27 1.02
N ARG A 55 -23.51 -0.49 1.40
CA ARG A 55 -23.10 -0.57 2.81
C ARG A 55 -21.74 0.05 3.01
N SER A 56 -21.55 0.62 4.19
CA SER A 56 -20.30 1.22 4.62
C SER A 56 -19.73 0.44 5.80
N TYR A 57 -18.41 0.27 5.82
CA TYR A 57 -17.67 -0.42 6.86
C TYR A 57 -16.58 0.47 7.42
N ASP A 58 -16.54 0.61 8.74
CA ASP A 58 -15.44 1.31 9.40
C ASP A 58 -14.25 0.39 9.62
N PHE A 59 -13.07 0.98 9.51
CA PHE A 59 -11.81 0.29 9.73
C PHE A 59 -10.84 1.24 10.40
N GLU A 60 -9.91 0.64 11.13
CA GLU A 60 -8.86 1.35 11.84
C GLU A 60 -7.68 0.40 11.98
N PHE A 61 -6.50 0.90 11.65
CA PHE A 61 -5.22 0.24 11.91
C PHE A 61 -4.44 1.14 12.85
N MET A 62 -4.22 0.67 14.09
CA MET A 62 -3.51 1.42 15.11
C MET A 62 -2.01 1.20 14.99
N GLN A 63 -1.22 2.25 15.24
CA GLN A 63 0.24 2.19 15.35
C GLN A 63 0.94 1.48 14.17
N VAL A 64 0.46 1.71 12.95
CA VAL A 64 1.02 1.09 11.74
C VAL A 64 2.47 1.53 11.53
N GLU A 65 3.40 0.57 11.56
CA GLU A 65 4.81 0.81 11.24
C GLU A 65 4.98 1.22 9.77
N LYS A 66 5.75 2.29 9.54
CA LYS A 66 6.08 2.81 8.21
C LYS A 66 7.56 3.20 8.18
N PRO A 67 8.47 2.21 8.25
CA PRO A 67 9.89 2.45 8.52
C PRO A 67 10.63 3.11 7.35
N TYR A 68 10.07 3.08 6.14
CA TYR A 68 10.72 3.55 4.92
C TYR A 68 9.90 4.61 4.20
N GLU A 69 10.57 5.63 3.66
CA GLU A 69 9.97 6.61 2.75
C GLU A 69 9.55 5.96 1.42
N SER A 70 8.40 6.37 0.90
CA SER A 70 7.92 5.94 -0.41
C SER A 70 8.90 6.34 -1.50
N TYR A 71 9.16 5.43 -2.45
CA TYR A 71 10.15 5.65 -3.50
C TYR A 71 9.68 5.08 -4.84
N ILE A 72 9.84 5.84 -5.91
CA ILE A 72 9.59 5.40 -7.29
C ILE A 72 10.89 5.59 -8.07
N GLY A 73 11.64 4.50 -8.25
CA GLY A 73 12.90 4.49 -8.97
C GLY A 73 12.78 3.91 -10.38
N ALA A 74 13.94 3.74 -11.03
CA ALA A 74 14.02 3.18 -12.38
C ALA A 74 13.77 1.67 -12.43
N ASN A 75 14.20 0.93 -11.39
CA ASN A 75 14.14 -0.55 -11.35
C ASN A 75 13.36 -1.09 -10.15
N VAL A 76 12.97 -0.21 -9.22
CA VAL A 76 12.35 -0.58 -7.96
C VAL A 76 11.32 0.46 -7.54
N ARG A 77 10.24 0.00 -6.89
CA ARG A 77 9.22 0.85 -6.28
C ARG A 77 8.93 0.40 -4.86
N LEU A 78 9.08 1.30 -3.89
CA LEU A 78 8.62 1.11 -2.52
C LEU A 78 7.32 1.90 -2.35
N ARG A 79 6.21 1.19 -2.07
CA ARG A 79 4.89 1.81 -1.96
C ARG A 79 4.11 1.29 -0.77
N TYR A 80 3.18 2.14 -0.31
CA TYR A 80 2.17 1.80 0.69
C TYR A 80 0.79 2.00 0.08
N PHE A 81 -0.15 1.11 0.39
CA PHE A 81 -1.53 1.23 -0.10
C PHE A 81 -2.51 0.51 0.82
N LEU A 82 -3.76 0.96 0.77
CA LEU A 82 -4.91 0.22 1.29
C LEU A 82 -5.50 -0.63 0.17
N LYS A 83 -5.70 -1.92 0.42
CA LYS A 83 -6.29 -2.87 -0.53
C LYS A 83 -7.59 -3.42 0.05
N VAL A 84 -8.71 -3.11 -0.58
CA VAL A 84 -10.01 -3.72 -0.24
C VAL A 84 -10.23 -4.90 -1.18
N THR A 85 -10.55 -6.06 -0.60
CA THR A 85 -10.86 -7.27 -1.35
C THR A 85 -12.23 -7.79 -0.96
N ILE A 86 -13.11 -7.93 -1.95
CA ILE A 86 -14.37 -8.66 -1.85
C ILE A 86 -14.13 -10.03 -2.48
N VAL A 87 -14.05 -11.07 -1.65
CA VAL A 87 -13.79 -12.43 -2.11
C VAL A 87 -15.04 -12.98 -2.76
N ARG A 88 -14.93 -13.54 -3.98
CA ARG A 88 -16.08 -14.07 -4.73
C ARG A 88 -15.75 -15.44 -5.29
N ARG A 89 -16.79 -16.22 -5.63
CA ARG A 89 -16.62 -17.57 -6.19
C ARG A 89 -15.81 -17.60 -7.50
N LEU A 90 -15.94 -16.57 -8.35
CA LEU A 90 -15.29 -16.53 -9.67
C LEU A 90 -14.04 -15.66 -9.67
N THR A 91 -14.18 -14.38 -9.38
CA THR A 91 -13.09 -13.41 -9.41
C THR A 91 -13.33 -12.36 -8.34
N ASP A 92 -12.31 -12.17 -7.51
CA ASP A 92 -12.33 -11.19 -6.44
C ASP A 92 -12.41 -9.78 -7.00
N LEU A 93 -13.12 -8.91 -6.29
CA LEU A 93 -13.09 -7.48 -6.58
C LEU A 93 -12.04 -6.84 -5.68
N VAL A 94 -10.98 -6.33 -6.30
CA VAL A 94 -9.88 -5.67 -5.60
C VAL A 94 -9.87 -4.18 -5.94
N LYS A 95 -9.75 -3.35 -4.92
CA LYS A 95 -9.54 -1.91 -5.09
C LYS A 95 -8.40 -1.45 -4.21
N GLU A 96 -7.40 -0.82 -4.83
CA GLU A 96 -6.25 -0.23 -4.14
C GLU A 96 -6.41 1.28 -4.02
N TYR A 97 -5.83 1.83 -2.94
CA TYR A 97 -5.69 3.26 -2.69
C TYR A 97 -4.27 3.53 -2.18
N ASP A 98 -3.46 4.18 -3.00
CA ASP A 98 -2.05 4.48 -2.70
C ASP A 98 -1.90 5.55 -1.62
N LEU A 99 -0.83 5.41 -0.83
CA LEU A 99 -0.40 6.33 0.20
C LEU A 99 1.08 6.68 -0.01
N ILE A 100 1.45 7.91 0.35
CA ILE A 100 2.85 8.36 0.36
C ILE A 100 3.30 8.52 1.82
N VAL A 101 4.47 7.97 2.13
CA VAL A 101 5.14 8.07 3.42
C VAL A 101 6.42 8.88 3.22
N HIS A 102 6.67 9.85 4.10
CA HIS A 102 7.94 10.57 4.18
C HIS A 102 8.66 10.25 5.49
N GLN A 103 9.98 10.17 5.43
CA GLN A 103 10.85 9.99 6.58
C GLN A 103 11.54 11.32 6.89
N LEU A 104 11.20 11.91 8.03
CA LEU A 104 11.82 13.14 8.47
C LEU A 104 13.17 12.84 9.13
N ALA A 105 14.17 13.65 8.81
CA ALA A 105 15.48 13.62 9.43
C ALA A 105 15.90 15.03 9.82
N THR A 106 16.69 15.14 10.89
CA THR A 106 17.28 16.41 11.34
C THR A 106 18.78 16.22 11.44
N TYR A 107 19.50 17.03 10.69
CA TYR A 107 20.96 17.08 10.72
C TYR A 107 21.39 18.40 11.38
N PRO A 108 22.51 18.42 12.11
CA PRO A 108 22.98 19.66 12.71
C PRO A 108 23.54 20.58 11.62
N ASP A 109 23.13 21.85 11.63
CA ASP A 109 23.63 22.90 10.72
C ASP A 109 25.04 23.36 11.15
N VAL A 110 26.01 22.46 11.02
CA VAL A 110 27.43 22.71 11.31
C VAL A 110 28.19 22.90 10.00
N ASN A 111 29.02 23.93 9.94
CA ASN A 111 29.86 24.19 8.78
C ASN A 111 31.05 23.22 8.74
N ASN A 112 30.80 21.99 8.30
CA ASN A 112 31.83 20.98 8.07
C ASN A 112 32.32 21.08 6.63
N SER A 113 33.60 21.41 6.42
CA SER A 113 34.17 21.47 5.07
C SER A 113 34.22 20.08 4.43
N ILE A 114 33.51 19.87 3.34
CA ILE A 114 33.60 18.67 2.50
C ILE A 114 34.57 18.98 1.35
N LYS A 115 35.71 18.30 1.30
CA LYS A 115 36.68 18.40 0.19
C LYS A 115 36.52 17.20 -0.74
N MET A 116 36.54 17.44 -2.05
CA MET A 116 36.54 16.42 -3.09
C MET A 116 37.58 16.84 -4.14
N GLU A 117 38.61 16.03 -4.34
CA GLU A 117 39.70 16.29 -5.29
C GLU A 117 39.66 15.22 -6.40
N VAL A 118 39.80 15.66 -7.65
CA VAL A 118 40.02 14.79 -8.82
C VAL A 118 41.18 15.39 -9.60
N GLY A 119 42.28 14.65 -9.71
CA GLY A 119 43.47 15.08 -10.43
C GLY A 119 44.32 13.87 -10.83
N ILE A 120 45.17 14.07 -11.83
CA ILE A 120 46.28 13.17 -12.13
C ILE A 120 47.52 14.00 -11.80
N GLU A 121 48.24 13.62 -10.75
CA GLU A 121 49.55 14.21 -10.51
C GLU A 121 50.44 13.97 -11.74
N ASP A 122 51.08 15.04 -12.21
CA ASP A 122 52.04 15.05 -13.31
C ASP A 122 51.52 14.67 -14.72
N CYS A 123 50.27 15.02 -15.06
CA CYS A 123 49.72 14.87 -16.42
C CYS A 123 49.26 16.20 -17.05
#